data_AF-A0A9D8MRJ2-F1
#
_entry.id   AF-A0A9D8MRJ2-F1
#
_cell.length_a   1.000
_cell.length_b   1.000
_cell.length_c   1.000
_cell.angle_alpha   90.00
_cell.angle_beta   90.00
_cell.angle_gamma   90.00
#
_symmetry.space_group_name_H-M   'P 1'
#
loop_
_entity.id
_entity.type
_entity.pdbx_description
1 polymer ?
#
loop_
_entity_poly.entity_id
_entity_poly.type
_entity_poly.pdbx_seq_one_letter_code
_entity_poly.pdbx_strand_id
1 'polypeptide(L)'
;MQNGEIFISSRDGVYRIRVIGRATFECAPALRSLVGTLNQETFSQVRIDLSGCIWMDSTFMGVLAMIGLRAKKISADAFIVNADSQNENLLSGLGLRKVFQFTAEKTEPDAPAPAEAPKSGASSAQDSALDSAKTVLAAHETLMDVDEENVRKFRNVVSMVRQEIQKKEGQDGNPSGDR
;
A
#
# COMPACT_ATOMS: atom_id res chain seq x y z
N MET A 1 3.40 -20.14 -10.20
CA MET A 1 2.30 -19.43 -9.49
C MET A 1 2.51 -17.96 -9.78
N GLN A 2 1.51 -17.23 -10.31
CA GLN A 2 1.71 -15.86 -10.80
C GLN A 2 1.63 -14.86 -9.65
N ASN A 3 2.67 -14.03 -9.52
CA ASN A 3 2.69 -12.84 -8.66
C ASN A 3 1.71 -11.79 -9.20
N GLY A 4 1.24 -10.90 -8.33
CA GLY A 4 0.37 -9.81 -8.76
C GLY A 4 1.09 -8.76 -9.60
N GLU A 5 0.35 -8.14 -10.51
CA GLU A 5 0.78 -7.00 -11.29
C GLU A 5 -0.05 -5.77 -10.89
N ILE A 6 0.63 -4.62 -10.78
CA ILE A 6 -0.03 -3.33 -10.52
C ILE A 6 0.22 -2.42 -11.71
N PHE A 7 -0.86 -1.87 -12.25
CA PHE A 7 -0.82 -0.85 -13.28
C PHE A 7 -1.25 0.48 -12.67
N ILE A 8 -0.49 1.54 -12.93
CA ILE A 8 -0.74 2.87 -12.38
C ILE A 8 -0.74 3.84 -13.55
N SER A 9 -1.82 4.60 -13.68
CA SER A 9 -1.89 5.72 -14.62
C SER A 9 -2.41 6.97 -13.89
N SER A 10 -1.89 8.12 -14.28
CA SER A 10 -2.37 9.41 -13.81
C SER A 10 -2.71 10.29 -15.00
N ARG A 11 -3.85 10.99 -14.95
CA ARG A 11 -4.27 11.93 -15.98
C ARG A 11 -5.16 12.99 -15.38
N ASP A 12 -4.86 14.26 -15.65
CA ASP A 12 -5.66 15.42 -15.20
C ASP A 12 -5.96 15.42 -13.69
N GLY A 13 -4.99 15.00 -12.86
CA GLY A 13 -5.16 14.89 -11.40
C GLY A 13 -6.03 13.73 -10.93
N VAL A 14 -6.30 12.75 -11.81
CA VAL A 14 -7.00 11.50 -11.49
C VAL A 14 -6.02 10.34 -11.57
N TYR A 15 -5.85 9.61 -10.46
CA TYR A 15 -5.03 8.40 -10.39
C TYR A 15 -5.91 7.17 -10.57
N ARG A 16 -5.50 6.26 -11.44
CA ARG A 16 -6.11 4.95 -11.63
C ARG A 16 -5.08 3.88 -11.34
N ILE A 17 -5.43 2.97 -10.45
CA ILE A 17 -4.61 1.86 -10.01
C ILE A 17 -5.38 0.59 -10.36
N ARG A 18 -4.80 -0.32 -11.13
CA ARG A 18 -5.41 -1.62 -11.42
C ARG A 18 -4.55 -2.74 -10.87
N VAL A 19 -5.18 -3.67 -10.17
CA VAL A 19 -4.52 -4.78 -9.50
C VAL A 19 -4.97 -6.09 -10.15
N ILE A 20 -4.01 -6.88 -10.63
CA ILE A 20 -4.26 -8.17 -11.27
C ILE A 20 -3.46 -9.25 -10.53
N GLY A 21 -4.09 -10.37 -10.19
CA GLY A 21 -3.44 -11.48 -9.49
C GLY A 21 -3.40 -11.32 -7.97
N ARG A 22 -2.31 -11.76 -7.34
CA ARG A 22 -2.12 -11.77 -5.88
C ARG A 22 -1.38 -10.52 -5.41
N ALA A 23 -2.08 -9.64 -4.72
CA ALA A 23 -1.55 -8.44 -4.13
C ALA A 23 -0.87 -8.74 -2.78
N THR A 24 0.41 -9.05 -2.84
CA THR A 24 1.24 -9.40 -1.69
C THR A 24 2.25 -8.29 -1.36
N PHE A 25 3.05 -8.50 -0.32
CA PHE A 25 4.22 -7.69 0.00
C PHE A 25 5.11 -7.37 -1.22
N GLU A 26 5.23 -8.26 -2.22
CA GLU A 26 6.04 -8.02 -3.42
C GLU A 26 5.48 -6.89 -4.30
N CYS A 27 4.17 -6.63 -4.20
CA CYS A 27 3.48 -5.53 -4.88
C CYS A 27 3.58 -4.21 -4.08
N ALA A 28 3.95 -4.27 -2.79
CA ALA A 28 3.97 -3.12 -1.91
C ALA A 28 4.93 -2.00 -2.38
N PRO A 29 6.15 -2.26 -2.90
CA PRO A 29 7.07 -1.20 -3.31
C PRO A 29 6.51 -0.24 -4.36
N ALA A 30 5.80 -0.76 -5.38
CA ALA A 30 5.21 0.06 -6.44
C ALA A 30 4.13 1.01 -5.90
N LEU A 31 3.22 0.50 -5.07
CA LEU A 31 2.21 1.33 -4.40
C LEU A 31 2.85 2.30 -3.40
N ARG A 32 3.96 1.93 -2.77
CA ARG A 32 4.65 2.81 -1.84
C ARG A 32 5.29 4.01 -2.52
N SER A 33 5.93 3.77 -3.67
CA SER A 33 6.44 4.84 -4.52
C SER A 33 5.31 5.80 -4.94
N LEU A 34 4.13 5.24 -5.27
CA LEU A 34 2.95 6.03 -5.52
C LEU A 34 2.51 6.84 -4.28
N VAL A 35 2.45 6.26 -3.08
CA VAL A 35 2.13 6.99 -1.84
C VAL A 35 3.10 8.16 -1.62
N GLY A 36 4.40 7.95 -1.85
CA GLY A 36 5.41 9.01 -1.78
C GLY A 36 5.09 10.17 -2.73
N THR A 37 4.71 9.85 -3.96
CA THR A 37 4.30 10.82 -4.99
C THR A 37 3.02 11.56 -4.59
N LEU A 38 1.97 10.82 -4.21
CA LEU A 38 0.68 11.37 -3.78
C LEU A 38 0.78 12.25 -2.52
N ASN A 39 1.80 12.05 -1.69
CA ASN A 39 2.05 12.89 -0.52
C ASN A 39 2.64 14.26 -0.89
N GLN A 40 3.32 14.37 -2.02
CA GLN A 40 3.90 15.62 -2.53
C GLN A 40 2.97 16.36 -3.49
N GLU A 41 2.02 15.65 -4.09
CA GLU A 41 1.08 16.20 -5.05
C GLU A 41 -0.33 16.42 -4.45
N THR A 42 -1.09 17.28 -5.11
CA THR A 42 -2.54 17.43 -4.92
C THR A 42 -3.25 16.81 -6.11
N PHE A 43 -4.23 15.98 -5.84
CA PHE A 43 -5.00 15.27 -6.86
C PHE A 43 -6.48 15.40 -6.55
N SER A 44 -7.32 15.26 -7.56
CA SER A 44 -8.77 15.37 -7.39
C SER A 44 -9.40 14.03 -7.03
N GLN A 45 -8.81 12.93 -7.53
CA GLN A 45 -9.42 11.62 -7.41
C GLN A 45 -8.42 10.47 -7.51
N VAL A 46 -8.67 9.39 -6.77
CA VAL A 46 -7.97 8.11 -6.89
C VAL A 46 -8.98 6.97 -7.03
N ARG A 47 -8.76 6.09 -8.01
CA ARG A 47 -9.56 4.88 -8.25
C ARG A 47 -8.68 3.65 -8.20
N ILE A 48 -9.12 2.62 -7.50
CA ILE A 48 -8.45 1.33 -7.39
C ILE A 48 -9.37 0.25 -7.94
N ASP A 49 -9.02 -0.31 -9.09
CA ASP A 49 -9.74 -1.39 -9.77
C ASP A 49 -9.20 -2.75 -9.30
N LEU A 50 -10.07 -3.51 -8.64
CA LEU A 50 -9.80 -4.83 -8.09
C LEU A 50 -10.41 -5.97 -8.94
N SER A 51 -10.87 -5.70 -10.17
CA SER A 51 -11.50 -6.69 -11.06
C SER A 51 -10.63 -7.93 -11.32
N GLY A 52 -9.31 -7.77 -11.30
CA GLY A 52 -8.35 -8.86 -11.47
C GLY A 52 -7.72 -9.33 -10.16
N CYS A 53 -8.07 -8.76 -9.01
CA CYS A 53 -7.42 -9.03 -7.73
C CYS A 53 -8.02 -10.28 -7.08
N ILE A 54 -7.20 -11.32 -6.95
CA ILE A 54 -7.64 -12.63 -6.44
C ILE A 54 -7.49 -12.70 -4.91
N TRP A 55 -6.50 -12.00 -4.36
CA TRP A 55 -6.18 -12.03 -2.94
C TRP A 55 -5.29 -10.85 -2.55
N MET A 56 -5.44 -10.35 -1.32
CA MET A 56 -4.65 -9.26 -0.75
C MET A 56 -4.11 -9.64 0.64
N ASP A 57 -2.86 -9.28 0.93
CA ASP A 57 -2.32 -9.35 2.30
C ASP A 57 -2.55 -8.06 3.10
N SER A 58 -2.25 -8.11 4.40
CA SER A 58 -2.42 -6.96 5.30
C SER A 58 -1.50 -5.78 4.96
N THR A 59 -0.33 -6.05 4.39
CA THR A 59 0.59 -4.99 3.97
C THR A 59 -0.01 -4.18 2.83
N PHE A 60 -0.50 -4.86 1.79
CA PHE A 60 -1.12 -4.23 0.63
C PHE A 60 -2.31 -3.36 1.06
N MET A 61 -3.17 -3.90 1.92
CA MET A 61 -4.33 -3.16 2.41
C MET A 61 -3.98 -1.97 3.29
N GLY A 62 -2.92 -2.06 4.09
CA GLY A 62 -2.46 -0.89 4.85
C GLY A 62 -1.86 0.19 3.96
N VAL A 63 -1.22 -0.17 2.84
CA VAL A 63 -0.80 0.81 1.82
C VAL A 63 -2.01 1.42 1.11
N LEU A 64 -3.06 0.64 0.79
CA LEU A 64 -4.32 1.20 0.30
C LEU A 64 -4.93 2.17 1.31
N ALA A 65 -4.92 1.83 2.61
CA ALA A 65 -5.39 2.71 3.66
C ALA A 65 -4.62 4.05 3.67
N MET A 66 -3.30 4.03 3.49
CA MET A 66 -2.51 5.27 3.37
C MET A 66 -2.96 6.13 2.19
N ILE A 67 -3.19 5.53 1.01
CA ILE A 67 -3.67 6.25 -0.19
C ILE A 67 -5.03 6.89 0.10
N GLY A 68 -5.96 6.13 0.68
CA GLY A 68 -7.29 6.62 1.00
C GLY A 68 -7.28 7.74 2.04
N LEU A 69 -6.48 7.61 3.10
CA LEU A 69 -6.34 8.65 4.12
C LEU A 69 -5.70 9.92 3.54
N ARG A 70 -4.72 9.77 2.64
CA ARG A 70 -4.14 10.89 1.92
C ARG A 70 -5.19 11.62 1.08
N ALA A 71 -6.00 10.88 0.32
CA ALA A 71 -7.11 11.45 -0.46
C ALA A 71 -8.08 12.22 0.45
N LYS A 72 -8.51 11.60 1.56
CA LYS A 72 -9.38 12.24 2.56
C LYS A 72 -8.77 13.53 3.14
N LYS A 73 -7.46 13.53 3.43
CA LYS A 73 -6.75 14.69 3.99
C LYS A 73 -6.75 15.90 3.05
N ILE A 74 -6.70 15.67 1.74
CA ILE A 74 -6.73 16.74 0.73
C ILE A 74 -8.13 16.95 0.13
N SER A 75 -9.17 16.32 0.72
CA SER A 75 -10.55 16.33 0.20
C SER A 75 -10.68 15.84 -1.25
N ALA A 76 -9.83 14.89 -1.65
CA ALA A 76 -9.93 14.18 -2.93
C ALA A 76 -10.84 12.95 -2.80
N ASP A 77 -11.50 12.59 -3.90
CA ASP A 77 -12.33 11.40 -3.92
C ASP A 77 -11.50 10.12 -4.01
N ALA A 78 -11.89 9.08 -3.27
CA ALA A 78 -11.23 7.78 -3.27
C ALA A 78 -12.23 6.65 -3.51
N PHE A 79 -12.01 5.85 -4.56
CA PHE A 79 -12.91 4.76 -4.96
C PHE A 79 -12.21 3.41 -5.01
N ILE A 80 -12.89 2.38 -4.51
CA ILE A 80 -12.60 0.98 -4.79
C ILE A 80 -13.62 0.52 -5.83
N VAL A 81 -13.13 0.01 -6.95
CA VAL A 81 -13.94 -0.36 -8.12
C VAL A 81 -13.79 -1.85 -8.37
N ASN A 82 -14.89 -2.54 -8.69
CA ASN A 82 -14.90 -3.95 -9.10
C ASN A 82 -14.27 -4.90 -8.06
N ALA A 83 -14.39 -4.60 -6.77
CA ALA A 83 -14.05 -5.55 -5.72
C ALA A 83 -15.07 -6.69 -5.72
N ASP A 84 -14.59 -7.94 -5.64
CA ASP A 84 -15.47 -9.07 -5.35
C ASP A 84 -15.98 -9.01 -3.89
N SER A 85 -16.96 -9.86 -3.57
CA SER A 85 -17.56 -9.88 -2.24
C SER A 85 -16.60 -10.29 -1.13
N GLN A 86 -15.55 -11.06 -1.44
CA GLN A 86 -14.55 -11.45 -0.44
C GLN A 86 -13.67 -10.24 -0.09
N ASN A 87 -13.14 -9.57 -1.10
CA ASN A 87 -12.30 -8.39 -0.99
C ASN A 87 -13.07 -7.22 -0.39
N GLU A 88 -14.33 -6.99 -0.78
CA GLU A 88 -15.17 -5.95 -0.19
C GLU A 88 -15.43 -6.19 1.30
N ASN A 89 -15.77 -7.43 1.69
CA ASN A 89 -15.95 -7.78 3.11
C ASN A 89 -14.68 -7.59 3.92
N LEU A 90 -13.55 -7.98 3.32
CA LEU A 90 -12.25 -7.93 3.97
C LEU A 90 -11.80 -6.47 4.18
N LEU A 91 -11.92 -5.62 3.16
CA LEU A 91 -11.64 -4.19 3.28
C LEU A 91 -12.64 -3.49 4.23
N SER A 92 -13.92 -3.86 4.17
CA SER A 92 -14.94 -3.33 5.08
C SER A 92 -14.66 -3.70 6.54
N GLY A 93 -14.23 -4.93 6.80
CA GLY A 93 -13.86 -5.41 8.13
C GLY A 93 -12.59 -4.75 8.72
N LEU A 94 -11.85 -4.01 7.91
CA LEU A 94 -10.73 -3.16 8.32
C LEU A 94 -11.13 -1.69 8.51
N GLY A 95 -12.40 -1.33 8.30
CA GLY A 95 -12.88 0.04 8.40
C GLY A 95 -12.60 0.90 7.17
N LEU A 96 -12.04 0.33 6.08
CA LEU A 96 -11.67 1.08 4.87
C LEU A 96 -12.87 1.69 4.13
N ARG A 97 -14.09 1.23 4.43
CA ARG A 97 -15.34 1.81 3.94
C ARG A 97 -15.63 3.22 4.47
N LYS A 98 -14.91 3.66 5.52
CA LYS A 98 -14.92 5.05 6.03
C LYS A 98 -14.02 5.99 5.21
N VAL A 99 -13.21 5.42 4.33
CA VAL A 99 -12.15 6.12 3.59
C VAL A 99 -12.37 6.01 2.08
N PHE A 100 -12.84 4.84 1.61
CA PHE A 100 -13.13 4.56 0.22
C PHE A 100 -14.63 4.40 -0.03
N GLN A 101 -15.07 4.93 -1.17
CA GLN A 101 -16.37 4.63 -1.74
C GLN A 101 -16.27 3.36 -2.61
N PHE A 102 -17.11 2.37 -2.33
CA PHE A 102 -17.14 1.12 -3.09
C PHE A 102 -18.15 1.24 -4.21
N THR A 103 -17.73 0.98 -5.45
CA THR A 103 -18.59 1.07 -6.63
C THR A 103 -18.29 -0.07 -7.60
N ALA A 104 -19.31 -0.49 -8.35
CA ALA A 104 -19.16 -1.39 -9.47
C ALA A 104 -19.24 -0.56 -10.76
N GLU A 105 -18.12 0.07 -11.16
CA GLU A 105 -18.03 0.70 -12.48
C GLU A 105 -17.42 -0.28 -13.49
N LYS A 106 -18.08 -0.47 -14.64
CA LYS A 106 -17.40 -1.00 -15.83
C LYS A 106 -16.39 0.06 -16.27
N THR A 107 -15.16 -0.02 -15.77
CA THR A 107 -14.07 0.83 -16.22
C THR A 107 -13.81 0.51 -17.69
N GLU A 108 -14.16 1.43 -18.60
CA GLU A 108 -13.61 1.42 -19.96
C GLU A 108 -12.08 1.47 -19.82
N PRO A 109 -11.33 0.54 -20.42
CA PRO A 109 -9.87 0.51 -20.27
C PRO A 109 -9.27 1.70 -21.02
N ASP A 110 -9.04 2.81 -20.32
CA ASP A 110 -8.07 3.82 -20.77
C ASP A 110 -6.72 3.10 -20.84
N ALA A 111 -6.10 3.09 -22.02
CA ALA A 111 -4.97 2.22 -22.34
C ALA A 111 -3.91 2.23 -21.22
N PRO A 112 -3.53 1.07 -20.66
CA PRO A 112 -2.55 1.02 -19.59
C PRO A 112 -1.22 1.52 -20.14
N ALA A 113 -0.71 2.63 -19.61
CA ALA A 113 0.72 2.82 -19.57
C ALA A 113 1.25 1.79 -18.56
N PRO A 114 2.18 0.89 -18.93
CA PRO A 114 2.88 0.11 -17.93
C PRO A 114 3.55 1.11 -16.99
N ALA A 115 3.25 1.02 -15.70
CA ALA A 115 4.06 1.69 -14.72
C ALA A 115 5.45 1.06 -14.87
N GLU A 116 6.42 1.85 -15.39
CA GLU A 116 7.82 1.48 -15.28
C GLU A 116 8.09 1.38 -13.78
N ALA A 117 8.17 0.15 -13.27
CA ALA A 117 8.70 -0.09 -11.95
C ALA A 117 10.02 0.68 -11.90
N PRO A 118 10.20 1.64 -10.97
CA PRO A 118 11.49 2.29 -10.85
C PRO A 118 12.50 1.16 -10.68
N LYS A 119 13.46 1.08 -11.60
CA LYS A 119 14.63 0.23 -11.44
C LYS A 119 15.22 0.65 -10.10
N SER A 120 14.99 -0.14 -9.06
CA SER A 120 15.60 0.06 -7.76
C SER A 120 17.08 0.21 -8.04
N GLY A 121 17.59 1.44 -7.87
CA GLY A 121 19.01 1.68 -7.75
C GLY A 121 19.51 0.70 -6.70
N ALA A 122 20.62 0.03 -7.01
CA ALA A 122 21.19 -1.00 -6.17
C ALA A 122 21.58 -0.43 -4.79
N SER A 123 20.61 -0.33 -3.89
CA SER A 123 20.86 -0.29 -2.46
C SER A 123 21.02 -1.72 -2.00
N SER A 124 22.04 -1.96 -1.18
CA SER A 124 22.37 -3.26 -0.59
C SER A 124 21.10 -3.97 -0.09
N ALA A 125 21.04 -5.29 -0.22
CA ALA A 125 19.86 -6.10 0.13
C ALA A 125 19.34 -5.85 1.57
N GLN A 126 20.19 -5.37 2.48
CA GLN A 126 19.83 -4.98 3.84
C GLN A 126 19.02 -3.67 3.93
N ASP A 127 19.34 -2.67 3.10
CA ASP A 127 18.66 -1.37 3.07
C ASP A 127 17.22 -1.54 2.57
N SER A 128 17.05 -2.35 1.52
CA SER A 128 15.74 -2.71 0.97
C SER A 128 14.88 -3.47 1.99
N ALA A 129 15.48 -4.38 2.78
CA ALA A 129 14.75 -5.14 3.80
C ALA A 129 14.32 -4.27 5.01
N LEU A 130 15.12 -3.26 5.37
CA LEU A 130 14.75 -2.30 6.42
C LEU A 130 13.64 -1.37 5.97
N ASP A 131 13.73 -0.83 4.74
CA ASP A 131 12.68 0.01 4.18
C ASP A 131 11.36 -0.76 4.05
N SER A 132 11.45 -2.00 3.59
CA SER A 132 10.35 -2.98 3.57
C SER A 132 9.69 -3.16 4.94
N ALA A 133 10.46 -3.42 5.99
CA ALA A 133 9.92 -3.58 7.34
C ALA A 133 9.23 -2.29 7.85
N LYS A 134 9.84 -1.12 7.59
CA LYS A 134 9.21 0.19 7.87
C LYS A 134 7.90 0.36 7.10
N THR A 135 7.75 -0.26 5.92
CA THR A 135 6.49 -0.27 5.15
C THR A 135 5.41 -1.00 5.90
N VAL A 136 5.71 -2.24 6.25
CA VAL A 136 4.75 -3.15 6.88
C VAL A 136 4.29 -2.53 8.19
N LEU A 137 5.22 -1.94 8.94
CA LEU A 137 4.90 -1.22 10.16
C LEU A 137 3.93 -0.05 9.91
N ALA A 138 4.28 0.87 9.02
CA ALA A 138 3.43 2.03 8.72
C ALA A 138 2.05 1.61 8.19
N ALA A 139 1.99 0.55 7.38
CA ALA A 139 0.75 0.00 6.84
C ALA A 139 -0.17 -0.52 7.95
N HIS A 140 0.36 -1.28 8.90
CA HIS A 140 -0.43 -1.79 10.03
C HIS A 140 -0.81 -0.68 11.01
N GLU A 141 0.09 0.26 11.29
CA GLU A 141 -0.22 1.45 12.11
C GLU A 141 -1.33 2.28 11.49
N THR A 142 -1.33 2.44 10.17
CA THR A 142 -2.40 3.13 9.44
C THR A 142 -3.72 2.39 9.60
N LEU A 143 -3.76 1.06 9.47
CA LEU A 143 -4.98 0.29 9.71
C LEU A 143 -5.48 0.44 11.15
N MET A 144 -4.57 0.54 12.14
CA MET A 144 -4.91 0.78 13.54
C MET A 144 -5.49 2.19 13.79
N ASP A 145 -5.06 3.20 13.01
CA ASP A 145 -5.61 4.56 13.04
C ASP A 145 -7.01 4.64 12.38
N VAL A 146 -7.23 3.86 11.32
CA VAL A 146 -8.53 3.79 10.63
C VAL A 146 -9.63 3.20 11.53
N ASP A 147 -9.30 2.17 12.32
CA ASP A 147 -10.26 1.50 13.18
C ASP A 147 -9.64 0.96 14.48
N GLU A 148 -10.23 1.29 15.63
CA GLU A 148 -9.73 0.85 16.94
C GLU A 148 -9.77 -0.68 17.11
N GLU A 149 -10.66 -1.39 16.42
CA GLU A 149 -10.67 -2.86 16.44
C GLU A 149 -9.39 -3.45 15.84
N ASN A 150 -8.77 -2.75 14.89
CA ASN A 150 -7.52 -3.16 14.26
C ASN A 150 -6.34 -3.07 15.25
N VAL A 151 -6.44 -2.22 16.29
CA VAL A 151 -5.41 -2.12 17.34
C VAL A 151 -5.20 -3.47 18.01
N ARG A 152 -6.28 -4.16 18.38
CA ARG A 152 -6.20 -5.47 19.05
C ARG A 152 -5.71 -6.56 18.10
N LYS A 153 -6.11 -6.50 16.83
CA LYS A 153 -5.73 -7.50 15.80
C LYS A 153 -4.25 -7.40 15.42
N PHE A 154 -3.71 -6.18 15.29
CA PHE A 154 -2.37 -5.96 14.73
C PHE A 154 -1.30 -5.55 15.73
N ARG A 155 -1.64 -5.27 17.00
CA ARG A 155 -0.66 -4.91 18.05
C ARG A 155 0.55 -5.85 18.08
N ASN A 156 0.31 -7.16 18.01
CA ASN A 156 1.40 -8.15 18.07
C ASN A 156 2.30 -8.06 16.85
N VAL A 157 1.73 -7.96 15.64
CA VAL A 157 2.48 -7.83 14.39
C VAL A 157 3.30 -6.54 14.38
N VAL A 158 2.69 -5.41 14.76
CA VAL A 158 3.37 -4.11 14.87
C VAL A 158 4.52 -4.15 15.87
N SER A 159 4.31 -4.77 17.04
CA SER A 159 5.36 -4.90 18.06
C SER A 159 6.54 -5.73 17.56
N MET A 160 6.26 -6.85 16.88
CA MET A 160 7.30 -7.70 16.31
C MET A 160 8.11 -6.96 15.24
N VAL A 161 7.44 -6.33 14.27
CA VAL A 161 8.11 -5.60 13.18
C VAL A 161 8.92 -4.41 13.73
N ARG A 162 8.41 -3.67 14.74
CA ARG A 162 9.18 -2.59 15.41
C ARG A 162 10.47 -3.09 16.04
N GLN A 163 10.43 -4.25 16.72
CA GLN A 163 11.62 -4.84 17.32
C GLN A 163 12.65 -5.27 16.28
N GLU A 164 12.21 -5.83 15.15
CA GLU A 164 13.11 -6.19 14.05
C GLU A 164 13.79 -4.97 13.42
N ILE A 165 13.07 -3.86 13.25
CA ILE A 165 13.64 -2.61 12.76
C ILE A 165 14.71 -2.09 13.71
N GLN A 166 14.42 -1.99 15.01
CA GLN A 166 15.38 -1.52 16.02
C GLN A 166 16.63 -2.39 16.09
N LYS A 167 16.48 -3.72 15.99
CA LYS A 167 17.61 -4.65 16.00
C LYS A 167 18.53 -4.46 14.78
N LYS A 168 17.96 -4.18 13.62
CA LYS A 168 18.71 -3.96 12.38
C LYS A 168 19.36 -2.57 12.33
N GLU A 169 18.68 -1.52 12.83
CA GLU A 169 19.26 -0.18 12.95
C GLU A 169 20.41 -0.12 13.97
N GLY A 170 20.33 -0.90 15.06
CA GLY A 170 21.39 -1.01 16.06
C GLY A 170 22.63 -1.81 15.64
N GLN A 171 22.58 -2.56 14.54
CA GLN A 171 23.73 -3.31 14.00
C GLN A 171 24.59 -2.50 13.03
N ASP A 172 24.09 -1.40 12.47
CA ASP A 172 24.82 -0.52 11.54
C ASP A 172 25.66 0.55 12.26
N GLY A 173 25.45 0.71 13.58
CA GLY A 173 26.09 1.74 14.41
C GLY A 173 27.41 1.37 15.09
N ASN A 174 28.03 0.22 14.79
CA ASN A 174 29.35 -0.11 15.32
C ASN A 174 30.42 -0.04 14.21
N PRO A 175 31.08 1.12 13.97
CA PRO A 175 32.39 1.09 13.38
C PRO A 175 33.27 0.35 14.39
N SER A 176 33.64 -0.90 14.09
CA SER A 176 34.71 -1.58 14.78
C SER A 176 35.98 -0.75 14.62
N GLY A 177 36.18 0.14 15.59
CA GLY A 177 37.43 0.82 15.82
C GLY A 177 38.46 -0.20 16.28
N ASP A 178 39.61 -0.11 15.63
CA ASP A 178 40.93 -0.32 16.20
C ASP A 178 41.29 -1.74 16.64
N ARG A 179 42.03 -2.43 15.77
CA ARG A 179 43.26 -3.13 16.11
C ARG A 179 44.18 -3.25 14.90
#